data_AF-A0A967DDQ3-F1
#
_entry.id   AF-A0A967DDQ3-F1
#
_cell.length_a   1.000
_cell.length_b   1.000
_cell.length_c   1.000
_cell.angle_alpha   90.00
_cell.angle_beta   90.00
_cell.angle_gamma   90.00
#
_symmetry.space_group_name_H-M   'P 1'
#
loop_
_entity.id
_entity.type
_entity.pdbx_description
1 polymer ?
#
loop_
_entity_poly.entity_id
_entity_poly.type
_entity_poly.pdbx_seq_one_letter_code
_entity_poly.pdbx_strand_id
1 'polypeptide(L)'
;MPVKPVHPTETQLLFLLDGELPPAEKLEISRHLESCWTCRERLRATESTILDFVRARNEVLDPALPSVAGPRTLLRARLEQEALLQSAPSRLWGYARTAAVCCSLLGAFLLIFEFRVRADGPQPDASLTPGEVRPISLVQVCRNEEAEVVVANISDDTRRRVFAAYGINPARPGDYEVDYLITPDLGGSDSIRNLWPQPYSARWSAKEKDKLEQRLHQLVCAGTMDLATAQHEIAGNWIEAYKKYVRTSTR
;
A
#
# COMPACT_ATOMS: atom_id res chain seq x y z
N MET A 1 -16.47 -19.87 -74.07
CA MET A 1 -16.86 -18.46 -74.32
C MET A 1 -15.63 -17.60 -74.03
N PRO A 2 -15.20 -16.69 -74.93
CA PRO A 2 -14.06 -15.83 -74.65
C PRO A 2 -14.43 -14.90 -73.50
N VAL A 3 -13.69 -15.01 -72.39
CA VAL A 3 -13.81 -14.12 -71.24
C VAL A 3 -13.44 -12.71 -71.73
N LYS A 4 -14.36 -11.76 -71.63
CA LYS A 4 -14.04 -10.36 -71.95
C LYS A 4 -12.91 -9.91 -71.02
N PRO A 5 -11.84 -9.28 -71.53
CA PRO A 5 -10.77 -8.79 -70.69
C PRO A 5 -11.34 -7.80 -69.67
N VAL A 6 -11.04 -8.02 -68.39
CA VAL A 6 -11.40 -7.09 -67.32
C VAL A 6 -10.45 -5.90 -67.42
N HIS A 7 -11.01 -4.71 -67.59
CA HIS A 7 -10.25 -3.46 -67.70
C HIS A 7 -10.21 -2.74 -66.36
N PRO A 8 -9.08 -2.09 -66.00
CA PRO A 8 -9.01 -1.21 -64.85
C PRO A 8 -10.08 -0.11 -64.87
N THR A 9 -10.64 0.15 -63.70
CA THR A 9 -11.55 1.29 -63.50
C THR A 9 -10.78 2.61 -63.58
N GLU A 10 -11.50 3.71 -63.77
CA GLU A 10 -10.88 5.05 -63.81
C GLU A 10 -10.20 5.41 -62.47
N THR A 11 -10.84 5.08 -61.35
CA THR A 11 -10.27 5.27 -60.01
C THR A 11 -8.98 4.49 -59.81
N GLN A 12 -8.91 3.25 -60.30
CA GLN A 12 -7.68 2.46 -60.24
C GLN A 12 -6.54 3.07 -61.07
N LEU A 13 -6.85 3.62 -62.24
CA LEU A 13 -5.86 4.35 -63.04
C LEU A 13 -5.40 5.65 -62.34
N LEU A 14 -6.31 6.35 -61.64
CA LEU A 14 -5.97 7.53 -60.85
C LEU A 14 -5.06 7.19 -59.67
N PHE A 15 -5.42 6.19 -58.85
CA PHE A 15 -4.58 5.75 -57.73
C PHE A 15 -3.22 5.22 -58.19
N LEU A 16 -3.15 4.66 -59.40
CA LEU A 16 -1.87 4.29 -60.01
C LEU A 16 -0.98 5.52 -60.26
N LEU A 17 -1.56 6.60 -60.78
CA LEU A 17 -0.86 7.87 -61.04
C LEU A 17 -0.44 8.56 -59.75
N ASP A 18 -1.31 8.59 -58.74
CA ASP A 18 -1.03 9.23 -57.44
C ASP A 18 -0.11 8.41 -56.54
N GLY A 19 0.17 7.15 -56.91
CA GLY A 19 1.05 6.25 -56.15
C GLY A 19 0.40 5.64 -54.91
N GLU A 20 -0.93 5.67 -54.83
CA GLU A 20 -1.71 5.20 -53.67
C GLU A 20 -2.13 3.72 -53.77
N LEU A 21 -1.87 3.05 -54.90
CA LEU A 21 -2.18 1.63 -55.05
C LEU A 21 -1.26 0.72 -54.24
N PRO A 22 -1.81 -0.37 -53.63
CA PRO A 22 -1.00 -1.43 -53.05
C PRO A 22 -0.05 -2.08 -54.07
N PRO A 23 1.13 -2.59 -53.65
CA PRO A 23 2.14 -3.12 -54.58
C PRO A 23 1.63 -4.23 -55.52
N ALA A 24 0.74 -5.10 -55.04
CA ALA A 24 0.20 -6.22 -55.82
C ALA A 24 -0.72 -5.72 -56.94
N GLU A 25 -1.62 -4.79 -56.63
CA GLU A 25 -2.58 -4.24 -57.60
C GLU A 25 -1.90 -3.33 -58.62
N LYS A 26 -0.89 -2.55 -58.17
CA LYS A 26 -0.01 -1.78 -59.05
C LYS A 26 0.65 -2.66 -60.11
N LEU A 27 1.18 -3.82 -59.71
CA LEU A 27 1.84 -4.76 -60.63
C LEU A 27 0.84 -5.35 -61.65
N GLU A 28 -0.35 -5.71 -61.18
CA GLU A 28 -1.42 -6.26 -62.03
C GLU A 28 -1.85 -5.26 -63.10
N ILE A 29 -2.17 -4.03 -62.69
CA ILE A 29 -2.61 -2.98 -63.61
C ILE A 29 -1.48 -2.58 -64.56
N SER A 30 -0.23 -2.47 -64.08
CA SER A 30 0.91 -2.18 -64.95
C SER A 30 1.08 -3.23 -66.05
N ARG A 31 0.95 -4.52 -65.72
CA ARG A 31 0.98 -5.62 -66.69
C ARG A 31 -0.20 -5.57 -67.67
N HIS A 32 -1.40 -5.20 -67.19
CA HIS A 32 -2.54 -4.98 -68.07
C HIS A 32 -2.25 -3.86 -69.07
N LEU A 33 -1.70 -2.74 -68.60
CA LEU A 33 -1.33 -1.61 -69.46
C LEU A 33 -0.31 -2.02 -70.52
N GLU A 34 0.65 -2.89 -70.20
CA GLU A 34 1.62 -3.42 -71.19
C GLU A 34 0.97 -4.13 -72.39
N SER A 35 -0.25 -4.65 -72.25
CA SER A 35 -0.93 -5.40 -73.31
C SER A 35 -2.20 -4.72 -73.85
N CYS A 36 -2.71 -3.67 -73.20
CA CYS A 36 -3.99 -3.05 -73.51
C CYS A 36 -3.88 -1.57 -73.92
N TRP A 37 -3.94 -1.28 -75.22
CA TRP A 37 -3.86 0.09 -75.76
C TRP A 37 -5.00 1.00 -75.31
N THR A 38 -6.22 0.48 -75.18
CA THR A 38 -7.38 1.26 -74.71
C THR A 38 -7.17 1.79 -73.30
N CYS A 39 -6.63 0.98 -72.39
CA CYS A 39 -6.33 1.44 -71.03
C CYS A 39 -5.13 2.37 -70.97
N ARG A 40 -4.13 2.21 -71.86
CA ARG A 40 -3.03 3.18 -71.99
C ARG A 40 -3.53 4.55 -72.43
N GLU A 41 -4.43 4.60 -73.40
CA GLU A 41 -5.00 5.87 -73.88
C GLU A 41 -5.79 6.57 -72.77
N ARG A 42 -6.62 5.84 -72.03
CA ARG A 42 -7.36 6.36 -70.86
C ARG A 42 -6.41 6.92 -69.79
N LEU A 43 -5.35 6.18 -69.45
CA LEU A 43 -4.35 6.65 -68.48
C LEU A 43 -3.66 7.94 -68.95
N ARG A 44 -3.26 8.01 -70.23
CA ARG A 44 -2.64 9.21 -70.82
C ARG A 44 -3.57 10.41 -70.83
N ALA A 45 -4.86 10.22 -71.08
CA ALA A 45 -5.84 11.29 -71.04
C ALA A 45 -5.98 11.88 -69.62
N THR A 46 -6.03 11.01 -68.60
CA THR A 46 -6.02 11.44 -67.19
C THR A 46 -4.73 12.16 -66.82
N GLU A 47 -3.58 11.60 -67.19
CA GLU A 47 -2.26 12.21 -66.96
C GLU A 47 -2.14 13.60 -67.60
N SER A 48 -2.61 13.77 -68.84
CA SER A 48 -2.64 15.07 -69.52
C SER A 48 -3.46 16.09 -68.75
N THR A 49 -4.61 15.69 -68.21
CA THR A 49 -5.48 16.58 -67.43
C THR A 49 -4.78 17.04 -66.15
N ILE A 50 -4.07 16.14 -65.46
CA ILE A 50 -3.27 16.48 -64.27
C ILE A 50 -2.15 17.46 -64.65
N LEU A 51 -1.46 17.21 -65.76
CA LEU A 51 -0.37 18.08 -66.24
C LEU A 51 -0.87 19.48 -66.60
N ASP A 52 -2.04 19.59 -67.23
CA ASP A 52 -2.66 20.88 -67.55
C ASP A 52 -3.01 21.66 -66.26
N PHE A 53 -3.55 20.97 -65.25
CA PHE A 53 -3.81 21.58 -63.95
C PHE A 53 -2.51 22.03 -63.26
N VAL A 54 -1.49 21.18 -63.21
CA VAL A 54 -0.19 21.52 -62.60
C VAL A 54 0.43 22.73 -63.30
N ARG A 55 0.34 22.80 -64.63
CA ARG A 55 0.81 23.97 -65.40
C ARG A 55 0.02 25.22 -65.02
N ALA A 56 -1.31 25.15 -65.04
CA ALA A 56 -2.17 26.27 -64.67
C ALA A 56 -1.90 26.74 -63.23
N ARG A 57 -1.70 25.82 -62.29
CA ARG A 57 -1.33 26.14 -60.91
C ARG A 57 0.00 26.89 -60.87
N ASN A 58 1.03 26.37 -61.51
CA ASN A 58 2.37 26.96 -61.44
C ASN A 58 2.47 28.32 -62.16
N GLU A 59 1.73 28.51 -63.27
CA GLU A 59 1.79 29.72 -64.09
C GLU A 59 0.83 30.82 -63.64
N VAL A 60 -0.36 30.44 -63.13
CA VAL A 60 -1.43 31.40 -62.79
C VAL A 60 -1.60 31.51 -61.29
N LEU A 61 -1.67 30.39 -60.57
CA LEU A 61 -2.07 30.37 -59.17
C LEU A 61 -0.89 30.71 -58.24
N ASP A 62 0.26 30.04 -58.40
CA ASP A 62 1.41 30.20 -57.52
C ASP A 62 1.96 31.64 -57.50
N PRO A 63 2.06 32.38 -58.63
CA PRO A 63 2.48 33.78 -58.61
C PRO A 63 1.44 34.72 -57.97
N ALA A 64 0.16 34.34 -57.99
CA ALA A 64 -0.93 35.12 -57.39
C ALA A 64 -1.06 34.91 -55.87
N LEU A 65 -0.46 33.83 -55.34
CA LEU A 65 -0.49 33.52 -53.91
C LEU A 65 0.61 34.29 -53.15
N PRO A 66 0.31 34.84 -51.96
CA PRO A 66 1.33 35.45 -51.12
C PRO A 66 2.30 34.38 -50.59
N SER A 67 3.57 34.78 -50.39
CA SER A 67 4.60 33.86 -49.89
C SER A 67 4.27 33.28 -48.51
N VAL A 68 4.30 31.96 -48.40
CA VAL A 68 4.11 31.23 -47.13
C VAL A 68 5.34 31.28 -46.20
N ALA A 69 6.45 31.88 -46.64
CA ALA A 69 7.71 31.88 -45.91
C ALA A 69 7.61 32.60 -44.54
N GLY A 70 6.91 33.74 -44.50
CA GLY A 70 6.70 34.52 -43.27
C GLY A 70 5.88 33.75 -42.23
N PRO A 71 4.64 33.33 -42.56
CA PRO A 71 3.80 32.53 -41.66
C PRO A 71 4.49 31.25 -41.16
N ARG A 72 5.25 30.57 -42.03
CA ARG A 72 5.97 29.35 -41.66
C ARG A 72 7.10 29.62 -40.67
N THR A 73 7.82 30.72 -40.85
CA THR A 73 8.88 31.15 -39.92
C THR A 73 8.29 31.51 -38.55
N LEU A 74 7.18 32.24 -38.53
CA LEU A 74 6.47 32.57 -37.29
C LEU A 74 5.97 31.32 -36.55
N LEU A 75 5.40 30.36 -37.28
CA LEU A 75 4.94 29.10 -36.70
C LEU A 75 6.11 28.32 -36.07
N ARG A 76 7.24 28.21 -36.76
CA ARG A 76 8.45 27.55 -36.23
C ARG A 76 8.93 28.20 -34.94
N ALA A 77 9.05 29.52 -34.93
CA ALA A 77 9.47 30.27 -33.74
C ALA A 77 8.53 30.03 -32.54
N ARG A 78 7.21 29.96 -32.77
CA ARG A 78 6.24 29.62 -31.71
C ARG A 78 6.41 28.20 -31.18
N LEU A 79 6.60 27.23 -32.07
CA LEU A 79 6.82 25.84 -31.68
C LEU A 79 8.10 25.68 -30.86
N GLU A 80 9.17 26.38 -31.24
CA GLU A 80 10.43 26.42 -30.49
C GLU A 80 10.25 27.04 -29.09
N GLN A 81 9.52 28.16 -29.01
CA GLN A 81 9.20 28.81 -27.74
C GLN A 81 8.40 27.89 -26.80
N GLU A 82 7.38 27.21 -27.31
CA GLU A 82 6.59 26.24 -26.54
C GLU A 82 7.45 25.05 -26.07
N ALA A 83 8.32 24.54 -26.93
CA ALA A 83 9.23 23.46 -26.57
C ALA A 83 10.17 23.86 -25.41
N LEU A 84 10.68 25.10 -25.42
CA LEU A 84 11.51 25.61 -24.34
C LEU A 84 10.74 25.73 -23.01
N LEU A 85 9.50 26.22 -23.05
CA LEU A 85 8.65 26.31 -21.86
C LEU A 85 8.33 24.93 -21.28
N GLN A 86 8.09 23.93 -22.13
CA GLN A 86 7.87 22.55 -21.70
C GLN A 86 9.14 21.87 -21.16
N SER A 87 10.32 22.33 -21.57
CA SER A 87 11.61 21.78 -21.14
C SER A 87 12.11 22.30 -19.78
N ALA A 88 11.44 23.28 -19.16
CA ALA A 88 11.77 23.73 -17.82
C ALA A 88 11.70 22.55 -16.82
N PRO A 89 12.71 22.34 -15.95
CA PRO A 89 12.86 21.11 -15.18
C PRO A 89 11.88 21.06 -13.99
N SER A 90 10.61 20.84 -14.27
CA SER A 90 9.51 20.70 -13.30
C SER A 90 9.55 19.38 -12.52
N ARG A 91 10.35 18.41 -12.94
CA ARG A 91 10.39 17.07 -12.33
C ARG A 91 11.20 17.02 -11.04
N LEU A 92 12.33 17.72 -10.94
CA LEU A 92 13.19 17.69 -9.74
C LEU A 92 12.52 18.31 -8.51
N TRP A 93 11.70 19.35 -8.70
CA TRP A 93 10.94 19.98 -7.62
C TRP A 93 9.75 19.14 -7.14
N GLY A 94 9.14 18.35 -8.04
CA GLY A 94 8.10 17.39 -7.68
C GLY A 94 8.60 16.30 -6.72
N TYR A 95 9.73 15.66 -7.06
CA TYR A 95 10.31 14.60 -6.23
C TYR A 95 10.80 15.10 -4.86
N ALA A 96 11.38 16.30 -4.80
CA ALA A 96 11.81 16.90 -3.54
C ALA A 96 10.63 17.18 -2.60
N ARG A 97 9.49 17.66 -3.12
CA ARG A 97 8.28 17.90 -2.32
C ARG A 97 7.64 16.62 -1.81
N THR A 98 7.57 15.57 -2.64
CA THR A 98 7.03 14.27 -2.21
C THR A 98 7.91 13.62 -1.14
N ALA A 99 9.24 13.69 -1.30
CA ALA A 99 10.18 13.14 -0.32
C ALA A 99 10.06 13.84 1.04
N ALA A 100 9.96 15.17 1.05
CA ALA A 100 9.79 15.94 2.29
C ALA A 100 8.51 15.56 3.05
N VAL A 101 7.37 15.44 2.35
CA VAL A 101 6.08 15.06 2.97
C VAL A 101 6.15 13.64 3.55
N CYS A 102 6.71 12.67 2.81
CA CYS A 102 6.89 11.31 3.31
C CYS A 102 7.77 11.26 4.57
N CYS A 103 8.89 11.98 4.58
CA CYS A 103 9.77 12.06 5.76
C CYS A 103 9.07 12.70 6.97
N SER A 104 8.27 13.76 6.76
CA SER A 104 7.49 14.39 7.84
C SER A 104 6.42 13.45 8.41
N LEU A 105 5.72 12.70 7.55
CA LEU A 105 4.70 11.73 8.00
C LEU A 105 5.33 10.55 8.74
N LEU A 106 6.45 10.01 8.25
CA LEU A 106 7.21 8.97 8.94
C LEU A 106 7.72 9.46 10.30
N GLY A 107 8.27 10.68 10.36
CA GLY A 107 8.71 11.30 11.61
C GLY A 107 7.55 11.47 12.61
N ALA A 108 6.40 11.99 12.16
CA ALA A 108 5.22 12.12 13.00
C ALA A 108 4.69 10.76 13.50
N PHE A 109 4.69 9.74 12.65
CA PHE A 109 4.30 8.38 13.03
C PHE A 109 5.23 7.80 14.10
N LEU A 110 6.55 7.92 13.91
CA LEU A 110 7.54 7.46 14.89
C LEU A 110 7.39 8.20 16.23
N LEU A 111 7.16 9.51 16.21
CA LEU A 111 6.91 10.30 17.43
C LEU A 111 5.63 9.86 18.16
N ILE A 112 4.54 9.62 17.43
CA ILE A 112 3.27 9.14 18.01
C ILE A 112 3.44 7.72 18.58
N PHE A 113 4.16 6.85 17.87
CA PHE A 113 4.43 5.49 18.31
C PHE A 113 5.26 5.47 19.60
N GLU A 114 6.37 6.21 19.63
CA GLU A 114 7.22 6.39 20.82
C GLU A 114 6.42 6.94 22.01
N PHE A 115 5.59 7.94 21.77
CA PHE A 115 4.74 8.52 22.83
C PHE A 115 3.76 7.48 23.39
N ARG A 116 3.14 6.65 22.54
CA ARG A 116 2.23 5.58 23.00
C ARG A 116 2.96 4.51 23.79
N VAL A 117 4.11 4.03 23.32
CA VAL A 117 4.90 3.01 24.02
C VAL A 117 5.32 3.50 25.41
N ARG A 118 5.77 4.76 25.51
CA ARG A 118 6.11 5.38 26.81
C ARG A 118 4.90 5.57 27.71
N ALA A 119 3.76 5.97 27.16
CA ALA A 119 2.54 6.15 27.94
C ALA A 119 1.99 4.82 28.48
N ASP A 120 2.05 3.75 27.68
CA ASP A 120 1.51 2.43 28.05
C ASP A 120 2.39 1.67 29.02
N GLY A 121 3.67 2.06 29.13
CA GLY A 121 4.66 1.40 29.96
C GLY A 121 5.14 0.08 29.34
N PRO A 122 6.28 -0.42 29.81
CA PRO A 122 6.79 -1.74 29.41
C PRO A 122 5.75 -2.84 29.65
N GLN A 123 5.65 -3.76 28.69
CA GLN A 123 4.78 -4.93 28.74
C GLN A 123 5.60 -6.18 29.10
N PRO A 124 4.97 -7.26 29.62
CA PRO A 124 5.65 -8.53 29.84
C PRO A 124 6.22 -9.08 28.53
N ASP A 125 7.54 -9.31 28.51
CA ASP A 125 8.21 -10.00 27.41
C ASP A 125 7.82 -11.49 27.41
N ALA A 126 7.14 -11.97 26.38
CA ALA A 126 6.66 -13.34 26.26
C ALA A 126 7.79 -14.40 26.24
N SER A 127 9.04 -14.00 25.92
CA SER A 127 10.19 -14.90 25.98
C SER A 127 10.68 -15.13 27.41
N LEU A 128 10.52 -14.13 28.29
CA LEU A 128 10.89 -14.19 29.71
C LEU A 128 9.73 -14.67 30.57
N THR A 129 8.54 -14.13 30.31
CA THR A 129 7.31 -14.33 31.08
C THR A 129 6.17 -14.78 30.16
N PRO A 130 6.20 -16.03 29.68
CA PRO A 130 5.14 -16.60 28.83
C PRO A 130 3.80 -16.85 29.56
N GLY A 131 3.75 -16.74 30.88
CA GLY A 131 2.54 -17.03 31.67
C GLY A 131 2.46 -18.50 32.09
N GLU A 132 3.47 -18.99 32.82
CA GLU A 132 3.49 -20.37 33.31
C GLU A 132 2.36 -20.63 34.34
N VAL A 133 1.59 -21.70 34.13
CA VAL A 133 0.47 -22.11 35.00
C VAL A 133 0.86 -23.33 35.84
N ARG A 134 0.26 -23.46 37.03
CA ARG A 134 0.41 -24.64 37.89
C ARG A 134 -0.70 -25.66 37.64
N PRO A 135 -0.48 -26.96 37.89
CA PRO A 135 -1.56 -27.95 37.87
C PRO A 135 -2.64 -27.62 38.91
N ILE A 136 -3.80 -27.15 38.44
CA ILE A 136 -4.94 -26.76 39.29
C ILE A 136 -6.26 -27.14 38.62
N SER A 137 -7.25 -27.54 39.42
CA SER A 137 -8.61 -27.81 38.95
C SER A 137 -9.50 -26.58 39.02
N LEU A 138 -10.56 -26.55 38.21
CA LEU A 138 -11.56 -25.48 38.24
C LEU A 138 -12.19 -25.32 39.64
N VAL A 139 -12.42 -26.44 40.34
CA VAL A 139 -12.96 -26.43 41.71
C VAL A 139 -12.01 -25.74 42.68
N GLN A 140 -10.69 -25.85 42.48
CA GLN A 140 -9.70 -25.16 43.32
C GLN A 140 -9.59 -23.68 42.97
N VAL A 141 -9.66 -23.33 41.68
CA VAL A 141 -9.70 -21.94 41.21
C VAL A 141 -10.92 -21.18 41.76
N CYS A 142 -12.07 -21.84 41.83
CA CYS A 142 -13.32 -21.22 42.28
C CYS A 142 -13.66 -21.51 43.75
N ARG A 143 -12.70 -21.98 44.56
CA ARG A 143 -12.92 -22.25 45.99
C ARG A 143 -12.69 -20.96 46.78
N ASN A 144 -13.76 -20.46 47.40
CA ASN A 144 -13.85 -19.24 48.21
C ASN A 144 -13.84 -17.95 47.38
N GLU A 145 -15.03 -17.42 47.10
CA GLU A 145 -15.23 -16.09 46.48
C GLU A 145 -14.72 -14.92 47.35
N GLU A 146 -14.39 -15.19 48.61
CA GLU A 146 -14.05 -14.20 49.65
C GLU A 146 -12.61 -14.33 50.19
N ALA A 147 -11.77 -15.21 49.62
CA ALA A 147 -10.38 -15.30 50.05
C ALA A 147 -9.62 -14.06 49.56
N GLU A 148 -9.52 -13.08 50.46
CA GLU A 148 -8.47 -12.07 50.59
C GLU A 148 -7.39 -12.21 49.52
N VAL A 149 -7.32 -11.21 48.63
CA VAL A 149 -6.27 -11.01 47.62
C VAL A 149 -4.98 -11.60 48.17
N VAL A 150 -4.55 -12.74 47.65
CA VAL A 150 -3.29 -13.34 48.07
C VAL A 150 -2.23 -12.36 47.63
N VAL A 151 -1.87 -11.43 48.53
CA VAL A 151 -0.79 -10.48 48.32
C VAL A 151 0.40 -11.37 48.03
N ALA A 152 0.87 -11.26 46.79
CA ALA A 152 1.95 -12.03 46.25
C ALA A 152 3.17 -11.87 47.17
N ASN A 153 3.39 -12.80 48.09
CA ASN A 153 4.60 -12.79 48.92
C ASN A 153 5.76 -13.33 48.09
N ILE A 154 6.11 -12.60 47.03
CA ILE A 154 7.23 -12.89 46.15
C ILE A 154 8.48 -12.54 46.93
N SER A 155 9.30 -13.57 47.20
CA SER A 155 10.54 -13.41 47.94
C SER A 155 11.47 -12.39 47.28
N ASP A 156 12.27 -11.69 48.09
CA ASP A 156 13.26 -10.73 47.58
C ASP A 156 14.25 -11.37 46.61
N ASP A 157 14.56 -12.66 46.80
CA ASP A 157 15.41 -13.40 45.88
C ASP A 157 14.77 -13.57 44.50
N THR A 158 13.49 -13.94 44.47
CA THR A 158 12.73 -14.06 43.22
C THR A 158 12.61 -12.70 42.54
N ARG A 159 12.33 -11.63 43.30
CA ARG A 159 12.29 -10.26 42.80
C ARG A 159 13.60 -9.86 42.11
N ARG A 160 14.75 -10.15 42.73
CA ARG A 160 16.08 -9.89 42.13
C ARG A 160 16.29 -10.69 40.84
N ARG A 161 15.88 -11.96 40.80
CA ARG A 161 16.00 -12.81 39.60
C ARG A 161 15.15 -12.29 38.45
N VAL A 162 13.93 -11.83 38.71
CA VAL A 162 13.06 -11.22 37.69
C VAL A 162 13.68 -9.93 37.17
N PHE A 163 14.10 -9.01 38.05
CA PHE A 163 14.76 -7.77 37.59
C PHE A 163 16.04 -8.04 36.79
N ALA A 164 16.86 -9.00 37.21
CA ALA A 164 18.05 -9.40 36.47
C ALA A 164 17.71 -9.97 35.08
N ALA A 165 16.66 -10.79 34.96
CA ALA A 165 16.21 -11.34 33.68
C ALA A 165 15.74 -10.23 32.71
N TYR A 166 15.09 -9.19 33.24
CA TYR A 166 14.64 -8.03 32.48
C TYR A 166 15.72 -6.94 32.30
N GLY A 167 16.95 -7.15 32.79
CA GLY A 167 18.02 -6.16 32.71
C GLY A 167 17.76 -4.88 33.53
N ILE A 168 16.85 -4.93 34.51
CA ILE A 168 16.48 -3.79 35.36
C ILE A 168 17.46 -3.71 36.54
N ASN A 169 17.98 -2.51 36.80
CA ASN A 169 18.83 -2.28 37.95
C ASN A 169 17.98 -2.26 39.25
N PRO A 170 18.20 -3.19 40.19
CA PRO A 170 17.42 -3.28 41.43
C PRO A 170 17.64 -2.09 42.39
N ALA A 171 18.55 -1.15 42.10
CA ALA A 171 18.74 0.09 42.85
C ALA A 171 17.61 1.14 42.63
N ARG A 172 16.64 0.87 41.75
CA ARG A 172 15.41 1.67 41.58
C ARG A 172 14.14 0.85 41.84
N PRO A 173 13.99 0.25 43.03
CA PRO A 173 12.87 -0.66 43.31
C PRO A 173 11.52 0.06 43.40
N GLY A 174 11.51 1.38 43.59
CA GLY A 174 10.28 2.18 43.66
C GLY A 174 9.58 2.45 42.32
N ASP A 175 10.19 2.06 41.19
CA ASP A 175 9.62 2.29 39.85
C ASP A 175 8.76 1.09 39.38
N TYR A 176 8.95 -0.09 39.97
CA TYR A 176 8.34 -1.34 39.54
C TYR A 176 7.90 -2.24 40.72
N GLU A 177 6.77 -2.91 40.54
CA GLU A 177 6.36 -4.07 41.33
C GLU A 177 6.68 -5.35 40.53
N VAL A 178 7.07 -6.44 41.20
CA VAL A 178 7.11 -7.74 40.51
C VAL A 178 5.77 -8.40 40.74
N ASP A 179 5.06 -8.66 39.64
CA ASP A 179 3.69 -9.16 39.67
C ASP A 179 3.54 -10.36 38.73
N TYR A 180 2.47 -11.12 38.95
CA TYR A 180 2.09 -12.26 38.12
C TYR A 180 1.56 -11.80 36.76
N LEU A 181 1.88 -12.50 35.67
CA LEU A 181 1.19 -12.29 34.39
C LEU A 181 -0.19 -12.95 34.44
N ILE A 182 -0.24 -14.21 34.86
CA ILE A 182 -1.47 -14.93 35.21
C ILE A 182 -1.54 -14.99 36.73
N THR A 183 -2.54 -14.36 37.35
CA THR A 183 -2.72 -14.40 38.81
C THR A 183 -2.89 -15.84 39.35
N PRO A 184 -2.45 -16.13 40.59
CA PRO A 184 -2.75 -17.39 41.28
C PRO A 184 -4.21 -17.82 41.22
N ASP A 185 -5.15 -16.86 41.22
CA ASP A 185 -6.59 -17.14 41.17
C ASP A 185 -7.02 -17.69 39.79
N LEU A 186 -6.23 -17.44 38.75
CA LEU A 186 -6.39 -18.06 37.43
C LEU A 186 -5.41 -19.22 37.22
N GLY A 187 -4.81 -19.75 38.30
CA GLY A 187 -3.89 -20.88 38.23
C GLY A 187 -2.48 -20.53 37.77
N GLY A 188 -2.07 -19.27 37.88
CA GLY A 188 -0.67 -18.89 37.65
C GLY A 188 0.31 -19.59 38.59
N SER A 189 1.50 -19.88 38.10
CA SER A 189 2.63 -20.38 38.92
C SER A 189 3.41 -19.23 39.56
N ASP A 190 4.19 -19.54 40.60
CA ASP A 190 5.18 -18.67 41.26
C ASP A 190 6.56 -18.66 40.56
N SER A 191 6.65 -19.32 39.41
CA SER A 191 7.84 -19.35 38.57
C SER A 191 8.16 -17.97 38.00
N ILE A 192 9.45 -17.69 37.82
CA ILE A 192 9.91 -16.48 37.12
C ILE A 192 9.33 -16.36 35.70
N ARG A 193 8.87 -17.46 35.10
CA ARG A 193 8.21 -17.48 33.79
C ARG A 193 6.75 -17.02 33.81
N ASN A 194 6.23 -16.69 34.99
CA ASN A 194 4.92 -16.06 35.19
C ASN A 194 5.04 -14.74 35.96
N LEU A 195 6.26 -14.26 36.25
CA LEU A 195 6.48 -13.02 36.99
C LEU A 195 7.16 -11.99 36.10
N TRP A 196 6.76 -10.73 36.20
CA TRP A 196 7.33 -9.65 35.39
C TRP A 196 7.37 -8.34 36.18
N PRO A 197 8.27 -7.41 35.82
CA PRO A 197 8.35 -6.10 36.44
C PRO A 197 7.29 -5.16 35.87
N GLN A 198 6.23 -4.91 36.65
CA GLN A 198 5.15 -4.01 36.30
C GLN A 198 5.43 -2.58 36.80
N PRO A 199 5.37 -1.56 35.94
CA PRO A 199 5.60 -0.17 36.34
C PRO A 199 4.43 0.40 37.16
N TYR A 200 4.73 1.18 38.22
CA TYR A 200 3.68 1.83 39.02
C TYR A 200 2.97 2.99 38.30
N SER A 201 3.68 3.71 37.42
CA SER A 201 3.25 5.01 36.88
C SER A 201 2.87 5.01 35.39
N ALA A 202 2.53 3.84 34.83
CA ALA A 202 2.07 3.71 33.44
C ALA A 202 0.55 3.96 33.29
N ARG A 203 0.11 4.32 32.08
CA ARG A 203 -1.32 4.44 31.74
C ARG A 203 -2.08 3.13 31.96
N TRP A 204 -1.40 2.00 31.72
CA TRP A 204 -1.88 0.66 32.01
C TRP A 204 -1.18 0.16 33.27
N SER A 205 -1.79 0.43 34.42
CA SER A 205 -1.22 0.14 35.74
C SER A 205 -1.72 -1.20 36.30
N ALA A 206 -1.17 -1.61 37.46
CA ALA A 206 -1.63 -2.77 38.22
C ALA A 206 -3.16 -2.73 38.43
N LYS A 207 -3.71 -1.55 38.72
CA LYS A 207 -5.15 -1.35 38.94
C LYS A 207 -6.03 -1.76 37.76
N GLU A 208 -5.59 -1.50 36.52
CA GLU A 208 -6.34 -1.95 35.34
C GLU A 208 -6.24 -3.48 35.18
N LYS A 209 -5.07 -4.05 35.45
CA LYS A 209 -4.85 -5.48 35.39
C LYS A 209 -5.66 -6.23 36.46
N ASP A 210 -5.70 -5.76 37.70
CA ASP A 210 -6.49 -6.34 38.80
C ASP A 210 -7.97 -6.49 38.42
N LYS A 211 -8.54 -5.46 37.78
CA LYS A 211 -9.93 -5.50 37.29
C LYS A 211 -10.13 -6.56 36.22
N LEU A 212 -9.16 -6.73 35.32
CA LEU A 212 -9.21 -7.80 34.32
C LEU A 212 -9.12 -9.16 34.99
N GLU A 213 -8.19 -9.35 35.90
CA GLU A 213 -8.00 -10.61 36.63
C GLU A 213 -9.27 -11.03 37.36
N GLN A 214 -9.86 -10.10 38.13
CA GLN A 214 -11.13 -10.32 38.80
C GLN A 214 -12.24 -10.65 37.79
N ARG A 215 -12.32 -9.92 36.67
CA ARG A 215 -13.35 -10.15 35.65
C ARG A 215 -13.21 -11.53 34.99
N LEU A 216 -12.00 -11.93 34.64
CA LEU A 216 -11.73 -13.24 34.05
C LEU A 216 -12.04 -14.36 35.04
N HIS A 217 -11.65 -14.20 36.31
CA HIS A 217 -11.97 -15.15 37.37
C HIS A 217 -13.47 -15.34 37.52
N GLN A 218 -14.24 -14.24 37.57
CA GLN A 218 -15.70 -14.29 37.60
C GLN A 218 -16.30 -15.02 36.39
N LEU A 219 -15.80 -14.76 35.18
CA LEU A 219 -16.29 -15.41 33.96
C LEU A 219 -16.01 -16.92 33.97
N VAL A 220 -14.84 -17.31 34.47
CA VAL A 220 -14.43 -18.71 34.65
C VAL A 220 -15.31 -19.41 35.68
N CYS A 221 -15.49 -18.81 36.85
CA CYS A 221 -16.28 -19.42 37.92
C CYS A 221 -17.80 -19.40 37.65
N ALA A 222 -18.28 -18.48 36.81
CA ALA A 222 -19.64 -18.52 36.27
C ALA A 222 -19.82 -19.59 35.17
N GLY A 223 -18.75 -20.25 34.71
CA GLY A 223 -18.81 -21.23 33.62
C GLY A 223 -19.06 -20.61 32.24
N THR A 224 -18.89 -19.30 32.09
CA THR A 224 -19.07 -18.56 30.82
C THR A 224 -17.80 -18.48 29.99
N MET A 225 -16.66 -18.87 30.57
CA MET A 225 -15.36 -18.92 29.92
C MET A 225 -14.54 -20.09 30.46
N ASP A 226 -13.84 -20.80 29.58
CA ASP A 226 -12.92 -21.85 30.00
C ASP A 226 -11.66 -21.26 30.67
N LEU A 227 -11.16 -21.88 31.73
CA LEU A 227 -9.95 -21.44 32.43
C LEU A 227 -8.74 -21.26 31.49
N ALA A 228 -8.54 -22.21 30.56
CA ALA A 228 -7.45 -22.12 29.58
C ALA A 228 -7.59 -20.90 28.65
N THR A 229 -8.83 -20.51 28.32
CA THR A 229 -9.09 -19.32 27.51
C THR A 229 -8.77 -18.05 28.29
N ALA A 230 -9.17 -17.96 29.56
CA ALA A 230 -8.81 -16.84 30.43
C ALA A 230 -7.28 -16.68 30.57
N GLN A 231 -6.57 -17.79 30.80
CA GLN A 231 -5.11 -17.83 30.87
C GLN A 231 -4.45 -17.37 29.57
N HIS A 232 -4.96 -17.81 28.41
CA HIS A 232 -4.44 -17.39 27.11
C HIS A 232 -4.66 -15.90 26.84
N GLU A 233 -5.86 -15.38 27.15
CA GLU A 233 -6.23 -13.99 26.91
C GLU A 233 -5.35 -13.02 27.75
N ILE A 234 -5.14 -13.32 29.03
CA ILE A 234 -4.31 -12.46 29.89
C ILE A 234 -2.82 -12.59 29.55
N ALA A 235 -2.32 -13.79 29.24
CA ALA A 235 -0.91 -13.99 28.92
C ALA A 235 -0.50 -13.40 27.56
N GLY A 236 -1.41 -13.40 26.58
CA GLY A 236 -1.11 -12.91 25.23
C GLY A 236 -1.06 -11.39 25.13
N ASN A 237 -2.15 -10.71 25.48
CA ASN A 237 -2.24 -9.25 25.49
C ASN A 237 -3.32 -8.80 26.48
N TRP A 238 -2.93 -8.70 27.75
CA TRP A 238 -3.85 -8.33 28.82
C TRP A 238 -4.50 -6.95 28.62
N ILE A 239 -3.88 -6.01 27.91
CA ILE A 239 -4.49 -4.71 27.59
C ILE A 239 -5.68 -4.87 26.64
N GLU A 240 -5.54 -5.68 25.60
CA GLU A 240 -6.65 -5.98 24.69
C GLU A 240 -7.73 -6.82 25.39
N ALA A 241 -7.34 -7.77 26.24
CA ALA A 241 -8.28 -8.53 27.05
C ALA A 241 -9.07 -7.61 28.01
N TYR A 242 -8.42 -6.61 28.65
CA TYR A 242 -9.09 -5.61 29.47
C TYR A 242 -10.15 -4.83 28.66
N LYS A 243 -9.78 -4.35 27.47
CA LYS A 243 -10.72 -3.66 26.59
C LYS A 243 -11.90 -4.55 26.21
N LYS A 244 -11.65 -5.84 25.97
CA LYS A 244 -12.64 -6.83 25.54
C LYS A 244 -13.61 -7.26 26.63
N TYR A 245 -13.14 -7.45 27.88
CA TYR A 245 -13.93 -8.08 28.94
C TYR A 245 -14.38 -7.13 30.06
N VAL A 246 -13.64 -6.04 30.29
CA VAL A 246 -13.97 -5.05 31.33
C VAL A 246 -14.75 -3.88 30.75
N ARG A 247 -14.25 -3.24 29.68
CA ARG A 247 -14.89 -2.02 29.12
C ARG A 247 -16.24 -2.29 28.42
N THR A 248 -16.44 -3.48 27.88
CA THR A 248 -17.70 -3.88 27.23
C THR A 248 -18.77 -4.29 28.25
N SER A 249 -18.37 -4.70 29.46
CA SER A 249 -19.25 -5.16 30.53
C SER A 249 -19.92 -4.03 31.32
N THR A 250 -19.54 -2.76 31.09
CA THR A 250 -20.11 -1.59 31.78
C THR A 250 -21.32 -0.99 31.07
N ARG A 251 -22.11 -1.80 30.36
CA ARG A 251 -23.29 -1.35 29.60
C ARG A 251 -24.55 -2.05 30.05
#